data_AF-A0A351VN42-F1
#
_entry.id   AF-A0A351VN42-F1
#
_cell.length_a   1.000
_cell.length_b   1.000
_cell.length_c   1.000
_cell.angle_alpha   90.00
_cell.angle_beta   90.00
_cell.angle_gamma   90.00
#
_symmetry.space_group_name_H-M   'P 1'
#
loop_
_entity.id
_entity.type
_entity.pdbx_description
1 polymer ?
#
loop_
_entity_poly.entity_id
_entity_poly.type
_entity_poly.pdbx_seq_one_letter_code
_entity_poly.pdbx_strand_id
1 'polypeptide(L)'
;MKLKLMTAIVLTSALLGGGAGAVLAGFEPLGAGLAPPPHGPEPRSGQFDGRMAKILKLSTQQQQLIKEILDAEMVQIKPLLDKMHESRQLLMQAADAMVFDEAVVREITAGQAKIETELIVSRISVRNQINNLLTAEQRELEKSLRPEGRQAEGR
;
A
#
# COMPACT_ATOMS: atom_id res chain seq x y z
N MET A 1 16.79 -10.76 65.37
CA MET A 1 15.38 -10.35 65.19
C MET A 1 15.03 -10.56 63.73
N LYS A 2 13.95 -11.30 63.44
CA LYS A 2 13.54 -11.69 62.08
C LYS A 2 12.65 -10.58 61.49
N LEU A 3 12.97 -10.06 60.31
CA LEU A 3 11.98 -9.48 59.41
C LEU A 3 12.19 -10.06 58.01
N LYS A 4 11.11 -10.64 57.48
CA LYS A 4 11.00 -11.27 56.17
C LYS A 4 10.49 -10.22 55.15
N LEU A 5 10.93 -10.40 53.91
CA LEU A 5 10.21 -10.19 52.63
C LEU A 5 9.57 -8.81 52.34
N MET A 6 9.99 -8.16 51.25
CA MET A 6 9.34 -8.28 49.91
C MET A 6 9.88 -7.21 48.95
N THR A 7 10.42 -7.69 47.83
CA THR A 7 10.51 -7.01 46.54
C THR A 7 9.10 -6.67 46.03
N ALA A 8 8.86 -5.42 45.62
CA ALA A 8 7.78 -5.06 44.71
C ALA A 8 8.10 -3.72 44.02
N ILE A 9 8.57 -3.83 42.78
CA ILE A 9 8.54 -2.74 41.80
C ILE A 9 7.07 -2.58 41.41
N VAL A 10 6.46 -1.44 41.74
CA VAL A 10 5.15 -1.07 41.19
C VAL A 10 5.39 0.02 40.15
N LEU A 11 5.42 -0.41 38.89
CA LEU A 11 5.13 0.45 37.75
C LEU A 11 3.64 0.78 37.80
N THR A 12 3.29 2.00 38.20
CA THR A 12 1.91 2.50 38.09
C THR A 12 1.78 3.26 36.79
N SER A 13 1.16 2.61 35.80
CA SER A 13 0.57 3.22 34.62
C SER A 13 -0.65 4.04 35.03
N ALA A 14 -0.59 5.36 34.85
CA ALA A 14 -1.75 6.24 34.95
C ALA A 14 -2.16 6.66 33.54
N LEU A 15 -3.15 5.93 33.00
CA LEU A 15 -4.01 6.38 31.91
C LEU A 15 -4.99 7.42 32.45
N LEU A 16 -4.84 8.67 32.00
CA LEU A 16 -5.86 9.72 32.00
C LEU A 16 -5.68 10.43 30.64
N GLY A 17 -6.60 10.41 29.67
CA GLY A 17 -8.04 10.19 29.74
C GLY A 17 -8.75 11.51 30.04
N GLY A 18 -9.11 12.25 28.97
CA GLY A 18 -9.87 13.50 29.00
C GLY A 18 -9.07 14.66 28.41
N GLY A 19 -9.52 15.44 27.42
CA GLY A 19 -10.85 15.65 26.89
C GLY A 19 -10.96 17.14 26.55
N ALA A 20 -10.84 17.50 25.27
CA ALA A 20 -11.16 18.83 24.77
C ALA A 20 -11.69 18.69 23.33
N GLY A 21 -12.84 18.03 23.20
CA GLY A 21 -13.66 18.14 22.00
C GLY A 21 -14.28 19.53 21.99
N ALA A 22 -13.75 20.42 21.16
CA ALA A 22 -14.40 21.67 20.86
C ALA A 22 -15.70 21.38 20.11
N VAL A 23 -16.79 21.91 20.66
CA VAL A 23 -18.16 21.84 20.16
C VAL A 23 -18.25 22.63 18.85
N LEU A 24 -18.52 21.95 17.73
CA LEU A 24 -19.17 22.58 16.59
C LEU A 24 -20.64 22.15 16.60
N ALA A 25 -21.44 22.99 17.26
CA ALA A 25 -22.88 22.99 17.12
C ALA A 25 -23.24 23.58 15.75
N GLY A 26 -24.00 22.83 14.95
CA GLY A 26 -24.69 23.38 13.79
C GLY A 26 -24.63 22.51 12.53
N PHE A 27 -25.35 21.38 12.52
CA PHE A 27 -26.11 20.97 11.33
C PHE A 27 -27.12 19.87 11.72
N GLU A 28 -28.39 20.07 11.38
CA GLU A 28 -29.49 19.12 11.62
C GLU A 28 -29.33 17.85 10.76
N PRO A 29 -29.69 16.65 11.26
CA PRO A 29 -29.80 15.47 10.43
C PRO A 29 -31.22 15.40 9.84
N LEU A 30 -31.43 16.02 8.68
CA LEU A 30 -32.56 15.65 7.82
C LEU A 30 -32.23 14.29 7.19
N GLY A 31 -33.10 13.33 7.47
CA GLY A 31 -32.91 11.92 7.16
C GLY A 31 -32.93 11.55 5.68
N ALA A 32 -33.02 10.23 5.50
CA ALA A 32 -33.17 9.45 4.27
C ALA A 32 -31.86 8.81 3.78
N GLY A 33 -31.88 7.47 3.82
CA GLY A 33 -30.81 6.58 3.45
C GLY A 33 -30.19 6.89 2.09
N LEU A 34 -28.89 7.08 2.11
CA LEU A 34 -28.03 6.91 0.96
C LEU A 34 -27.20 5.68 1.26
N ALA A 35 -27.70 4.52 0.83
CA ALA A 35 -26.89 3.32 0.73
C ALA A 35 -25.60 3.69 -0.02
N PRO A 36 -24.42 3.23 0.43
CA PRO A 36 -23.20 3.44 -0.34
C PRO A 36 -23.41 2.89 -1.76
N PRO A 37 -22.98 3.60 -2.81
CA PRO A 37 -23.13 3.11 -4.17
C PRO A 37 -22.52 1.71 -4.29
N PRO A 38 -23.15 0.79 -5.05
CA PRO A 38 -22.61 -0.54 -5.24
C PRO A 38 -21.19 -0.41 -5.78
N HIS A 39 -20.27 -1.13 -5.15
CA HIS A 39 -18.86 -1.16 -5.50
C HIS A 39 -18.69 -1.19 -7.01
N GLY A 40 -18.00 -0.17 -7.55
CA GLY A 40 -17.54 -0.16 -8.93
C GLY A 40 -16.72 -1.42 -9.22
N PRO A 41 -16.50 -1.75 -10.51
CA PRO A 41 -15.83 -2.97 -10.93
C PRO A 41 -14.56 -3.20 -10.11
N GLU A 42 -14.42 -4.40 -9.57
CA GLU A 42 -13.25 -4.86 -8.81
C GLU A 42 -11.95 -4.34 -9.43
N PRO A 43 -10.94 -3.99 -8.60
CA PRO A 43 -9.65 -3.56 -9.12
C PRO A 43 -9.17 -4.62 -10.10
N ARG A 44 -8.97 -4.23 -11.36
CA ARG A 44 -8.49 -5.12 -12.42
C ARG A 44 -7.04 -5.52 -12.14
N SER A 45 -6.82 -6.36 -11.15
CA SER A 45 -5.58 -7.11 -10.90
C SER A 45 -5.43 -8.21 -11.96
N GLY A 46 -5.43 -7.81 -13.24
CA GLY A 46 -5.43 -8.75 -14.37
C GLY A 46 -5.01 -8.17 -15.72
N GLN A 47 -4.55 -6.90 -15.76
CA GLN A 47 -4.05 -6.32 -17.01
C GLN A 47 -2.63 -6.75 -17.36
N PHE A 48 -1.83 -7.18 -16.38
CA PHE A 48 -0.56 -7.85 -16.65
C PHE A 48 -0.82 -9.21 -17.31
N ASP A 49 -1.87 -9.91 -16.88
CA ASP A 49 -2.10 -11.32 -17.21
C ASP A 49 -2.58 -11.51 -18.65
N GLY A 50 -3.53 -10.71 -19.12
CA GLY A 50 -4.15 -10.97 -20.42
C GLY A 50 -3.30 -10.58 -21.64
N ARG A 51 -2.56 -9.46 -21.54
CA ARG A 51 -1.75 -8.95 -22.66
C ARG A 51 -0.35 -9.56 -22.68
N MET A 52 0.32 -9.62 -21.53
CA MET A 52 1.69 -10.13 -21.49
C MET A 52 1.73 -11.64 -21.76
N ALA A 53 0.76 -12.41 -21.26
CA ALA A 53 0.69 -13.86 -21.53
C ALA A 53 0.55 -14.19 -23.02
N LYS A 54 -0.24 -13.40 -23.76
CA LYS A 54 -0.41 -13.57 -25.21
C LYS A 54 0.85 -13.24 -25.98
N ILE A 55 1.55 -12.17 -25.60
CA ILE A 55 2.77 -11.75 -26.30
C ILE A 55 3.90 -12.76 -26.04
N LEU A 56 4.08 -13.20 -24.80
CA LEU A 56 5.10 -14.16 -24.41
C LEU A 56 4.74 -15.62 -24.75
N LYS A 57 3.54 -15.86 -25.31
CA LYS A 57 3.00 -17.19 -25.62
C LYS A 57 3.14 -18.16 -24.44
N LEU A 58 2.72 -17.72 -23.25
CA LEU A 58 2.82 -18.51 -22.03
C LEU A 58 1.93 -19.75 -22.12
N SER A 59 2.45 -20.89 -21.65
CA SER A 59 1.64 -22.11 -21.52
C SER A 59 0.54 -21.92 -20.47
N THR A 60 -0.52 -22.73 -20.52
CA THR A 60 -1.58 -22.71 -19.51
C THR A 60 -1.02 -22.91 -18.10
N GLN A 61 -0.02 -23.78 -17.96
CA GLN A 61 0.64 -24.02 -16.68
C GLN A 61 1.44 -22.80 -16.20
N GLN A 62 2.21 -22.15 -17.09
CA GLN A 62 2.92 -20.91 -16.74
C GLN A 62 1.95 -19.80 -16.33
N GLN A 63 0.84 -19.63 -17.06
CA GLN A 63 -0.18 -18.64 -16.74
C GLN A 63 -0.79 -18.87 -15.35
N GLN A 64 -1.11 -20.13 -15.03
CA GLN A 64 -1.67 -20.49 -13.73
C GLN A 64 -0.69 -20.18 -12.58
N LEU A 65 0.58 -20.57 -12.72
CA LEU A 65 1.60 -20.29 -11.71
C LEU A 65 1.85 -18.79 -11.52
N ILE A 66 1.87 -18.02 -12.61
CA ILE A 66 2.03 -16.56 -12.54
C ILE A 66 0.82 -15.94 -11.83
N LYS A 67 -0.39 -16.40 -12.13
CA LYS A 67 -1.60 -15.93 -11.46
C LYS A 67 -1.53 -16.18 -9.94
N GLU A 68 -1.12 -17.38 -9.53
CA GLU A 68 -0.96 -17.73 -8.12
C GLU A 68 0.06 -16.84 -7.41
N ILE A 69 1.20 -16.54 -8.06
CA ILE A 69 2.19 -15.59 -7.54
C ILE A 69 1.58 -14.20 -7.36
N LEU A 70 0.85 -13.70 -8.36
CA LEU A 70 0.25 -12.37 -8.31
C LEU A 70 -0.88 -12.27 -7.28
N ASP A 71 -1.74 -13.28 -7.18
CA ASP A 71 -2.80 -13.34 -6.19
C ASP A 71 -2.22 -13.34 -4.76
N ALA A 72 -1.19 -14.17 -4.53
CA ALA A 72 -0.50 -14.23 -3.25
C ALA A 72 0.16 -12.90 -2.90
N GLU A 73 0.85 -12.27 -3.86
CA GLU A 73 1.47 -10.97 -3.66
C GLU A 73 0.41 -9.91 -3.32
N MET A 74 -0.70 -9.86 -4.06
CA MET A 74 -1.76 -8.88 -3.83
C MET A 74 -2.32 -8.96 -2.41
N VAL A 75 -2.48 -10.17 -1.87
CA VAL A 75 -2.89 -10.36 -0.46
C VAL A 75 -1.83 -9.79 0.49
N GLN A 76 -0.54 -10.02 0.21
CA GLN A 76 0.57 -9.54 1.05
C GLN A 76 0.72 -8.01 1.02
N ILE A 77 0.60 -7.38 -0.15
CA ILE A 77 0.85 -5.93 -0.29
C ILE A 77 -0.38 -5.07 -0.06
N LYS A 78 -1.60 -5.64 -0.03
CA LYS A 78 -2.83 -4.88 0.18
C LYS A 78 -2.74 -3.90 1.38
N PRO A 79 -2.23 -4.29 2.56
CA PRO A 79 -2.09 -3.35 3.68
C PRO A 79 -1.14 -2.18 3.39
N LEU A 80 -0.09 -2.39 2.59
CA LEU A 80 0.83 -1.33 2.17
C LEU A 80 0.16 -0.38 1.17
N LEU A 81 -0.66 -0.90 0.25
CA LEU A 81 -1.44 -0.09 -0.68
C LEU A 81 -2.48 0.76 0.05
N ASP A 82 -3.17 0.18 1.03
CA ASP A 82 -4.14 0.90 1.86
C ASP A 82 -3.46 2.04 2.63
N LYS A 83 -2.31 1.79 3.27
CA LYS A 83 -1.52 2.82 3.95
C LYS A 83 -0.99 3.92 3.02
N MET A 84 -0.55 3.54 1.81
CA MET A 84 -0.12 4.52 0.81
C MET A 84 -1.29 5.42 0.38
N HIS A 85 -2.50 4.84 0.25
CA HIS A 85 -3.70 5.61 -0.08
C HIS A 85 -4.07 6.60 1.03
N GLU A 86 -4.13 6.14 2.28
CA GLU A 86 -4.38 6.98 3.45
C GLU A 86 -3.35 8.12 3.54
N SER A 87 -2.07 7.80 3.35
CA SER A 87 -1.01 8.81 3.38
C SER A 87 -1.18 9.88 2.29
N ARG A 88 -1.66 9.52 1.08
CA ARG A 88 -1.98 10.51 0.04
C ARG A 88 -3.16 11.39 0.44
N GLN A 89 -4.16 10.84 1.12
CA GLN A 89 -5.28 11.64 1.64
C GLN A 89 -4.79 12.64 2.70
N LEU A 90 -3.89 12.24 3.59
CA LEU A 90 -3.28 13.15 4.56
C LEU A 90 -2.49 14.28 3.89
N LEU A 91 -1.75 14.01 2.82
CA LEU A 91 -1.08 15.06 2.05
C LEU A 91 -2.07 16.03 1.40
N MET A 92 -3.19 15.54 0.86
CA MET A 92 -4.24 16.40 0.31
C MET A 92 -4.85 17.28 1.39
N GLN A 93 -5.13 16.73 2.57
CA GLN A 93 -5.63 17.51 3.71
C GLN A 93 -4.62 18.57 4.19
N ALA A 94 -3.33 18.24 4.21
CA ALA A 94 -2.28 19.20 4.55
C ALA A 94 -2.14 20.31 3.49
N ALA A 95 -2.41 20.00 2.22
CA ALA A 95 -2.41 20.98 1.13
C ALA A 95 -3.64 21.92 1.18
N ASP A 96 -4.79 21.41 1.62
CA ASP A 96 -6.03 22.18 1.76
C ASP A 96 -6.10 22.99 3.08
N ALA A 97 -5.12 22.82 3.97
CA ALA A 97 -5.05 23.53 5.24
C ALA A 97 -4.84 25.04 5.03
N MET A 98 -5.46 25.85 5.89
CA MET A 98 -5.32 27.32 5.83
C MET A 98 -3.88 27.81 6.06
N VAL A 99 -3.08 27.03 6.80
CA VAL A 99 -1.68 27.34 7.10
C VAL A 99 -0.82 26.16 6.67
N PHE A 100 0.23 26.45 5.92
CA PHE A 100 1.22 25.46 5.52
C PHE A 100 2.08 25.04 6.72
N ASP A 101 2.06 23.74 7.03
CA ASP A 101 2.94 23.11 8.01
C ASP A 101 3.93 22.17 7.30
N GLU A 102 5.15 22.67 7.09
CA GLU A 102 6.22 21.90 6.44
C GLU A 102 6.59 20.64 7.23
N ALA A 103 6.56 20.70 8.57
CA ALA A 103 6.96 19.59 9.41
C ALA A 103 6.00 18.40 9.24
N VAL A 104 4.70 18.68 9.20
CA VAL A 104 3.66 17.68 8.92
C VAL A 104 3.85 17.05 7.53
N VAL A 105 4.09 17.86 6.50
CA VAL A 105 4.32 17.34 5.14
C VAL A 105 5.57 16.47 5.08
N ARG A 106 6.66 16.86 5.74
CA ARG A 106 7.89 16.07 5.83
C ARG A 106 7.68 14.74 6.55
N GLU A 107 6.90 14.73 7.62
CA GLU A 107 6.59 13.50 8.36
C GLU A 107 5.77 12.52 7.49
N ILE A 108 4.72 13.01 6.83
CA ILE A 108 3.88 12.17 5.96
C ILE A 108 4.69 11.59 4.80
N THR A 109 5.50 12.41 4.13
CA THR A 109 6.34 11.98 2.99
C THR A 109 7.45 11.02 3.41
N ALA A 110 8.05 11.19 4.60
CA ALA A 110 8.99 10.21 5.15
C ALA A 110 8.32 8.84 5.41
N GLY A 111 7.04 8.85 5.81
CA GLY A 111 6.22 7.64 5.89
C GLY A 111 5.99 6.99 4.52
N GLN A 112 5.65 7.77 3.50
CA GLN A 112 5.46 7.26 2.13
C GLN A 112 6.71 6.60 1.57
N ALA A 113 7.88 7.20 1.75
CA ALA A 113 9.14 6.67 1.25
C ALA A 113 9.43 5.24 1.76
N LYS A 114 9.09 4.97 3.03
CA LYS A 114 9.20 3.63 3.61
C LYS A 114 8.24 2.64 2.95
N ILE A 115 6.97 3.02 2.79
CA ILE A 115 5.96 2.17 2.14
C ILE A 115 6.35 1.89 0.68
N GLU A 116 6.83 2.90 -0.04
CA GLU A 116 7.28 2.77 -1.43
C GLU A 116 8.48 1.84 -1.56
N THR A 117 9.42 1.91 -0.62
CA THR A 117 10.57 0.98 -0.59
C THR A 117 10.09 -0.47 -0.53
N GLU A 118 9.18 -0.80 0.39
CA GLU A 118 8.63 -2.15 0.52
C GLU A 118 7.89 -2.60 -0.75
N LEU A 119 7.06 -1.71 -1.33
CA LEU A 119 6.35 -2.00 -2.58
C LEU A 119 7.30 -2.23 -3.77
N ILE A 120 8.44 -1.52 -3.82
CA ILE A 120 9.46 -1.73 -4.85
C ILE A 120 10.13 -3.10 -4.66
N VAL A 121 10.54 -3.43 -3.44
CA VAL A 121 11.16 -4.73 -3.13
C VAL A 121 10.22 -5.88 -3.53
N SER A 122 8.96 -5.79 -3.12
CA SER A 122 7.87 -6.69 -3.52
C SER A 122 7.78 -6.86 -5.04
N ARG A 123 7.68 -5.75 -5.78
CA ARG A 123 7.57 -5.77 -7.25
C ARG A 123 8.76 -6.46 -7.92
N ILE A 124 9.97 -6.21 -7.43
CA ILE A 124 11.18 -6.82 -7.95
C ILE A 124 11.23 -8.32 -7.61
N SER A 125 10.81 -8.70 -6.40
CA SER A 125 10.69 -10.10 -5.98
C SER A 125 9.74 -10.89 -6.90
N VAL A 126 8.51 -10.39 -7.11
CA VAL A 126 7.53 -11.01 -8.02
C VAL A 126 8.07 -11.12 -9.44
N ARG A 127 8.71 -10.06 -9.97
CA ARG A 127 9.30 -10.11 -11.30
C ARG A 127 10.36 -11.22 -11.40
N ASN A 128 11.22 -11.36 -10.40
CA ASN A 128 12.23 -12.43 -10.38
C ASN A 128 11.58 -13.81 -10.36
N GLN A 129 10.51 -14.01 -9.58
CA GLN A 129 9.77 -15.28 -9.54
C GLN A 129 9.15 -15.61 -10.91
N ILE A 130 8.50 -14.64 -11.56
CA ILE A 130 7.93 -14.81 -12.89
C ILE A 130 9.02 -15.15 -13.91
N ASN A 131 10.16 -14.45 -13.89
CA ASN A 131 11.27 -14.69 -14.82
C ASN A 131 11.86 -16.10 -14.74
N ASN A 132 11.80 -16.72 -13.56
CA ASN A 132 12.22 -18.11 -13.37
C ASN A 132 11.25 -19.12 -14.00
N LEU A 133 10.01 -18.72 -14.30
CA LEU A 133 9.02 -19.56 -15.00
C LEU A 133 9.13 -19.46 -16.53
N LEU A 134 9.81 -18.43 -17.05
CA LEU A 134 9.94 -18.17 -18.49
C LEU A 134 11.08 -18.98 -19.13
N THR A 135 10.92 -19.38 -20.38
CA THR A 135 12.03 -19.94 -21.18
C THR A 135 13.06 -18.85 -21.54
N ALA A 136 14.22 -19.25 -22.04
CA ALA A 136 15.26 -18.29 -22.46
C ALA A 136 14.74 -17.34 -23.55
N GLU A 137 14.02 -17.87 -24.54
CA GLU A 137 13.44 -17.11 -25.65
C GLU A 137 12.35 -16.16 -25.16
N GLN A 138 11.51 -16.60 -24.21
CA GLN A 138 10.48 -15.77 -23.60
C GLN A 138 11.09 -14.61 -22.80
N ARG A 139 12.21 -14.84 -22.09
CA ARG A 139 12.92 -13.77 -21.37
C ARG A 139 13.53 -12.73 -22.30
N GLU A 140 14.10 -13.15 -23.43
CA GLU A 140 14.60 -12.19 -24.42
C GLU A 140 13.46 -11.38 -25.05
N LEU A 141 12.34 -12.02 -25.35
CA LEU A 141 11.15 -11.33 -25.83
C LEU A 141 10.63 -10.34 -24.77
N GLU A 142 10.53 -10.75 -23.50
CA GLU A 142 10.13 -9.87 -22.40
C GLU A 142 11.04 -8.63 -22.31
N LYS A 143 12.37 -8.79 -22.40
CA LYS A 143 13.31 -7.66 -22.40
C LYS A 143 13.05 -6.69 -23.55
N SER A 144 12.75 -7.20 -24.74
CA SER A 144 12.47 -6.38 -25.92
C SER A 144 11.15 -5.60 -25.84
N LEU A 145 10.20 -6.12 -25.04
CA LEU A 145 8.88 -5.48 -24.80
C LEU A 145 8.90 -4.48 -23.66
N ARG A 146 9.91 -4.54 -22.79
CA ARG A 146 10.06 -3.51 -21.77
C ARG A 146 10.31 -2.21 -22.52
N PRO A 147 9.49 -1.15 -22.30
CA PRO A 147 9.84 0.15 -22.83
C PRO A 147 11.25 0.42 -22.31
N GLU A 148 12.22 0.57 -23.22
CA GLU A 148 13.58 0.98 -22.88
C GLU A 148 13.41 2.16 -21.94
N GLY A 149 13.75 1.94 -20.67
CA GLY A 149 13.25 2.78 -19.60
C GLY A 149 13.65 4.21 -19.94
N ARG A 150 12.65 5.10 -20.11
CA ARG A 150 12.78 6.54 -20.35
C ARG A 150 14.25 6.92 -20.39
N GLN A 151 14.88 6.76 -21.55
CA GLN A 151 16.23 7.24 -21.76
C GLN A 151 16.21 8.68 -21.26
N ALA A 152 16.97 9.00 -20.22
CA ALA A 152 17.51 10.34 -20.00
C ALA A 152 16.66 11.54 -20.47
N GLU A 153 15.34 11.56 -20.25
CA GLU A 153 14.49 12.72 -20.49
C GLU A 153 14.33 13.47 -19.17
N GLY A 154 15.49 13.79 -18.60
CA GLY A 154 15.69 15.08 -17.96
C GLY A 154 16.09 16.06 -19.06
N ARG A 155 15.10 16.62 -19.73
CA ARG A 155 15.15 17.99 -20.24
C ARG A 155 14.38 18.87 -19.28
#